data_AF-B5CP03-F1
#
_entry.id   AF-B5CP03-F1
#
_cell.length_a   1.000
_cell.length_b   1.000
_cell.length_c   1.000
_cell.angle_alpha   90.00
_cell.angle_beta   90.00
_cell.angle_gamma   90.00
#
_symmetry.space_group_name_H-M   'P 1'
#
loop_
_entity.id
_entity.type
_entity.pdbx_description
1 polymer ?
#
loop_
_entity_poly.entity_id
_entity_poly.type
_entity_poly.pdbx_seq_one_letter_code
_entity_poly.pdbx_strand_id
1 'polypeptide(L)'
;MRKLLNTLYVTSENSYLALDGENLVVYDEKKELGRLPLHNLDGIVSFGYRGTSPALMGACAERNISLCYLTPQGKFLARVTGKVQGNVLLREQQYKSSKDDEISLTIAKNCIMGKVYNARWVLVQKFLNKWTIFLFCSILFSSNQKEH
;
A
#
# COMPACT_ATOMS: atom_id res chain seq x y z
N MET A 1 10.33 1.44 15.70
CA MET A 1 9.63 0.19 15.34
C MET A 1 8.93 0.38 14.00
N ARG A 2 9.17 -0.49 13.00
CA ARG A 2 8.40 -0.46 11.74
C ARG A 2 6.97 -0.88 12.03
N LYS A 3 5.99 0.03 11.87
CA LYS A 3 4.57 -0.35 11.82
C LYS A 3 4.38 -1.15 10.52
N LEU A 4 4.22 -2.46 10.63
CA LEU A 4 3.69 -3.26 9.53
C LEU A 4 2.22 -2.88 9.40
N LEU A 5 1.89 -2.20 8.31
CA LEU A 5 0.50 -1.84 8.00
C LEU A 5 -0.25 -3.13 7.67
N ASN A 6 -1.10 -3.59 8.58
CA ASN A 6 -1.93 -4.76 8.35
C ASN A 6 -3.10 -4.36 7.44
N THR A 7 -2.89 -4.54 6.13
CA THR A 7 -3.89 -4.25 5.11
C THR A 7 -4.52 -5.54 4.61
N LEU A 8 -5.83 -5.67 4.73
CA LEU A 8 -6.58 -6.77 4.15
C LEU A 8 -6.89 -6.48 2.68
N TYR A 9 -6.51 -7.39 1.79
CA TYR A 9 -6.86 -7.34 0.38
C TYR A 9 -7.92 -8.39 0.07
N VAL A 10 -9.06 -7.96 -0.47
CA VAL A 10 -10.18 -8.82 -0.82
C VAL A 10 -10.34 -8.82 -2.34
N THR A 11 -9.85 -9.87 -2.98
CA THR A 11 -9.75 -9.97 -4.44
C THR A 11 -10.94 -10.64 -5.10
N SER A 12 -11.85 -11.24 -4.34
CA SER A 12 -13.02 -11.94 -4.89
C SER A 12 -14.08 -10.94 -5.35
N GLU A 13 -14.52 -11.05 -6.61
CA GLU A 13 -15.44 -10.09 -7.24
C GLU A 13 -16.83 -10.04 -6.57
N ASN A 14 -17.31 -11.20 -6.11
CA ASN A 14 -18.60 -11.40 -5.46
C ASN A 14 -18.56 -11.28 -3.93
N SER A 15 -17.41 -10.88 -3.37
CA SER A 15 -17.26 -10.77 -1.92
C SER A 15 -18.05 -9.59 -1.35
N TYR A 16 -18.65 -9.80 -0.19
CA TYR A 16 -19.32 -8.78 0.59
C TYR A 16 -18.70 -8.70 1.98
N LEU A 17 -18.30 -7.50 2.40
CA LEU A 17 -17.71 -7.29 3.73
C LEU A 17 -18.77 -6.79 4.68
N ALA A 18 -18.91 -7.45 5.82
CA ALA A 18 -19.79 -6.99 6.88
C ALA A 18 -19.03 -6.87 8.21
N LEU A 19 -19.67 -6.18 9.14
CA LEU A 19 -19.25 -6.09 10.52
C LEU A 19 -20.12 -7.05 11.34
N ASP A 20 -19.47 -7.94 12.08
CA ASP A 20 -20.11 -8.79 13.09
C ASP A 20 -19.42 -8.53 14.43
N GLY A 21 -20.09 -7.78 15.30
CA GLY A 21 -19.50 -7.24 16.53
C GLY A 21 -18.31 -6.33 16.23
N GLU A 22 -17.10 -6.76 16.63
CA GLU A 22 -15.83 -6.06 16.35
C GLU A 22 -14.99 -6.73 15.26
N ASN A 23 -15.55 -7.71 14.55
CA ASN A 23 -14.84 -8.46 13.52
C ASN A 23 -15.35 -8.08 12.13
N LEU A 24 -14.42 -7.96 11.19
CA LEU A 24 -14.73 -7.95 9.77
C LEU A 24 -14.97 -9.38 9.31
N VAL A 25 -16.09 -9.61 8.64
CA VAL A 25 -16.46 -10.90 8.07
C VAL A 25 -16.55 -10.76 6.55
N VAL A 26 -15.88 -11.68 5.85
CA VAL A 26 -15.92 -11.76 4.38
C VAL A 26 -16.92 -12.83 3.97
N TYR A 27 -17.95 -12.44 3.25
CA TYR A 27 -18.93 -13.36 2.67
C TYR A 27 -18.68 -13.53 1.17
N ASP A 28 -18.87 -14.74 0.67
CA ASP A 28 -18.99 -15.02 -0.76
C ASP A 28 -20.26 -15.81 -1.02
N GLU A 29 -21.18 -15.22 -1.78
CA GLU A 29 -22.47 -15.83 -2.17
C GLU A 29 -23.30 -16.48 -1.04
N LYS A 30 -23.10 -16.03 0.23
CA LYS A 30 -23.70 -16.46 1.52
C LYS A 30 -22.84 -17.37 2.39
N LYS A 31 -21.66 -17.79 1.93
CA LYS A 31 -20.70 -18.53 2.75
C LYS A 31 -19.72 -17.57 3.43
N GLU A 32 -19.49 -17.75 4.71
CA GLU A 32 -18.40 -17.08 5.41
C GLU A 32 -17.06 -17.67 4.97
N LEU A 33 -16.18 -16.84 4.39
CA LEU A 33 -14.83 -17.24 4.01
C LEU A 33 -13.84 -17.06 5.15
N GLY A 34 -14.04 -16.03 5.98
CA GLY A 34 -13.17 -15.74 7.10
C GLY A 34 -13.60 -14.53 7.89
N ARG A 35 -13.06 -14.45 9.11
CA ARG A 35 -13.27 -13.37 10.07
C ARG A 35 -11.93 -12.84 10.57
N LEU A 36 -11.83 -11.53 10.71
CA LEU A 36 -10.62 -10.85 11.17
C LEU A 36 -11.00 -9.76 12.18
N PRO A 37 -10.30 -9.64 13.31
CA PRO A 37 -10.55 -8.54 14.25
C PRO A 37 -10.24 -7.20 13.62
N LEU A 38 -11.21 -6.27 13.69
CA LEU A 38 -11.11 -4.98 13.01
C LEU A 38 -9.98 -4.12 13.59
N HIS A 39 -9.69 -4.22 14.89
CA HIS A 39 -8.63 -3.46 15.57
C HIS A 39 -7.21 -3.82 15.12
N ASN A 40 -7.02 -4.99 14.49
CA ASN A 40 -5.71 -5.42 13.97
C ASN A 40 -5.44 -4.89 12.56
N LEU A 41 -6.43 -4.28 11.90
CA LEU A 41 -6.33 -3.80 10.53
C LEU A 41 -6.12 -2.28 10.51
N ASP A 42 -5.15 -1.83 9.72
CA ASP A 42 -4.94 -0.40 9.41
C ASP A 42 -5.64 -0.01 8.09
N GLY A 43 -5.96 -1.00 7.25
CA GLY A 43 -6.63 -0.77 5.98
C GLY A 43 -7.27 -1.99 5.37
N ILE A 44 -8.24 -1.77 4.51
CA ILE A 44 -9.00 -2.77 3.77
C ILE A 44 -9.10 -2.29 2.32
N VAL A 45 -8.77 -3.17 1.37
CA VAL A 45 -8.86 -2.92 -0.06
C VAL A 45 -9.76 -3.98 -0.69
N SER A 46 -10.85 -3.55 -1.29
CA SER A 46 -11.86 -4.42 -1.91
C SER A 46 -11.84 -4.28 -3.43
N PHE A 47 -11.66 -5.39 -4.14
CA PHE A 47 -11.65 -5.48 -5.61
C PHE A 47 -12.94 -6.13 -6.13
N GLY A 48 -14.10 -5.65 -5.69
CA GLY A 48 -15.38 -6.30 -5.97
C GLY A 48 -16.53 -5.34 -6.12
N TYR A 49 -17.64 -5.84 -6.65
CA TYR A 49 -18.81 -5.03 -7.00
C TYR A 49 -19.85 -4.95 -5.87
N ARG A 50 -19.90 -5.96 -4.99
CA ARG A 50 -20.90 -6.06 -3.92
C ARG A 50 -20.71 -5.04 -2.79
N GLY A 51 -19.49 -4.52 -2.62
CA GLY A 51 -19.20 -3.49 -1.62
C GLY A 51 -19.20 -4.02 -0.19
N THR A 52 -19.58 -3.17 0.76
CA THR A 52 -19.51 -3.45 2.19
C THR A 52 -20.75 -2.96 2.94
N SER A 53 -21.00 -3.48 4.13
CA SER A 53 -22.07 -2.99 4.98
C SER A 53 -21.82 -1.55 5.46
N PRO A 54 -22.87 -0.70 5.55
CA PRO A 54 -22.73 0.65 6.12
C PRO A 54 -22.19 0.66 7.56
N ALA A 55 -22.54 -0.37 8.35
CA ALA A 55 -22.02 -0.54 9.71
C ALA A 55 -20.50 -0.72 9.72
N LEU A 56 -19.95 -1.51 8.79
CA LEU A 56 -18.51 -1.66 8.63
C LEU A 56 -17.86 -0.35 8.19
N MET A 57 -18.47 0.37 7.24
CA MET A 57 -17.97 1.68 6.80
C MET A 57 -17.90 2.68 7.95
N GLY A 58 -18.94 2.75 8.79
CA GLY A 58 -18.98 3.60 9.98
C GLY A 58 -17.90 3.24 10.99
N ALA A 59 -17.78 1.95 11.33
CA ALA A 59 -16.75 1.47 12.27
C ALA A 59 -15.33 1.75 11.75
N CYS A 60 -15.08 1.57 10.45
CA CYS A 60 -13.80 1.92 9.82
C CYS A 60 -13.53 3.43 9.91
N ALA A 61 -14.54 4.26 9.67
CA ALA A 61 -14.41 5.72 9.74
C ALA A 61 -14.13 6.21 11.18
N GLU A 62 -14.75 5.62 12.19
CA GLU A 62 -14.49 5.99 13.60
C GLU A 62 -13.09 5.58 14.07
N ARG A 63 -12.63 4.39 13.66
CA ARG A 63 -11.33 3.84 14.05
C ARG A 63 -10.17 4.28 13.15
N ASN A 64 -10.42 5.17 12.19
CA ASN A 64 -9.45 5.62 11.17
C ASN A 64 -8.82 4.47 10.36
N ILE A 65 -9.59 3.41 10.10
CA ILE A 65 -9.19 2.31 9.23
C ILE A 65 -9.51 2.71 7.80
N SER A 66 -8.52 2.65 6.91
CA SER A 66 -8.72 3.06 5.51
C SER A 66 -9.48 2.00 4.73
N LEU A 67 -10.65 2.34 4.18
CA LEU A 67 -11.43 1.41 3.34
C LEU A 67 -11.40 1.89 1.90
N CYS A 68 -10.82 1.10 1.00
CA CYS A 68 -10.57 1.46 -0.39
C CYS A 68 -11.28 0.50 -1.34
N TYR A 69 -11.98 1.05 -2.33
CA TYR A 69 -12.63 0.29 -3.39
C TYR A 69 -11.89 0.47 -4.69
N LEU A 70 -11.62 -0.65 -5.34
CA LEU A 70 -11.00 -0.73 -6.65
C LEU A 70 -11.90 -1.57 -7.57
N THR A 71 -11.83 -1.32 -8.88
CA THR A 71 -12.37 -2.28 -9.84
C THR A 71 -11.53 -3.57 -9.81
N PRO A 72 -12.03 -4.71 -10.34
CA PRO A 72 -11.21 -5.93 -10.47
C PRO A 72 -9.92 -5.72 -11.27
N GLN A 73 -9.91 -4.74 -12.18
CA GLN A 73 -8.72 -4.33 -12.95
C GLN A 73 -7.78 -3.38 -12.17
N GLY A 74 -8.10 -3.08 -10.91
CA GLY A 74 -7.30 -2.24 -10.02
C GLY A 74 -7.52 -0.73 -10.15
N LYS A 75 -8.55 -0.26 -10.90
CA LYS A 75 -8.84 1.17 -11.01
C LYS A 75 -9.44 1.69 -9.71
N PHE A 76 -8.89 2.80 -9.19
CA PHE A 76 -9.42 3.45 -7.99
C PHE A 76 -10.84 3.96 -8.21
N LEU A 77 -11.76 3.56 -7.33
CA LEU A 77 -13.15 4.01 -7.33
C LEU A 77 -13.38 5.04 -6.23
N ALA A 78 -13.17 4.63 -4.98
CA ALA A 78 -13.42 5.47 -3.83
C ALA A 78 -12.59 5.02 -2.64
N ARG A 79 -12.38 5.96 -1.70
CA ARG A 79 -11.83 5.66 -0.38
C ARG A 79 -12.71 6.30 0.67
N VAL A 80 -13.12 5.51 1.64
CA VAL A 80 -13.74 5.99 2.87
C VAL A 80 -12.65 6.14 3.91
N THR A 81 -12.55 7.36 4.44
CA THR A 81 -11.65 7.70 5.54
C THR A 81 -12.44 8.35 6.66
N GLY A 82 -11.98 8.12 7.88
CA GLY A 82 -12.52 8.74 9.08
C GLY A 82 -12.34 10.25 9.15
N LYS A 83 -12.74 10.79 10.32
CA LYS A 83 -12.49 12.21 10.65
C LYS A 83 -11.00 12.47 10.60
N VAL A 84 -10.61 13.36 9.70
CA VAL A 84 -9.20 13.69 9.49
C VAL A 84 -8.72 14.58 10.64
N GLN A 85 -8.05 13.98 11.63
CA GLN A 85 -7.24 14.71 12.60
C GLN A 85 -5.92 15.13 11.94
N GLY A 86 -5.98 16.10 11.04
CA GLY A 86 -4.81 16.61 10.33
C GLY A 86 -4.12 17.74 11.10
N ASN A 87 -2.80 17.87 10.92
CA ASN A 87 -2.07 19.04 11.40
C ASN A 87 -2.44 20.26 10.53
N VAL A 88 -3.32 21.13 11.07
CA VAL A 88 -3.81 22.32 10.38
C VAL A 88 -2.67 23.28 10.04
N LEU A 89 -1.72 23.47 10.97
CA LEU A 89 -0.55 24.34 10.78
C LEU A 89 0.33 23.85 9.63
N LEU A 90 0.50 22.52 9.51
CA LEU A 90 1.25 21.95 8.39
C LEU A 90 0.58 22.24 7.06
N ARG A 91 -0.75 22.09 6.97
CA ARG A 91 -1.50 22.38 5.72
C ARG A 91 -1.46 23.84 5.35
N GLU A 92 -1.59 24.73 6.34
CA GLU A 92 -1.46 26.16 6.12
C GLU A 92 -0.07 26.51 5.57
N GLN A 93 0.98 25.94 6.16
CA GLN A 93 2.33 26.17 5.68
C GLN A 93 2.57 25.59 4.29
N GLN A 94 2.07 24.39 4.01
CA GLN A 94 2.12 23.80 2.66
C GLN A 94 1.46 24.72 1.62
N TYR A 95 0.32 25.32 1.97
CA TYR A 95 -0.39 26.26 1.10
C TYR A 95 0.39 27.57 0.91
N LYS A 96 0.97 28.13 1.98
CA LYS A 96 1.86 29.30 1.90
C LYS A 96 3.07 29.03 1.01
N SER A 97 3.78 27.92 1.25
CA SER A 97 4.94 27.50 0.45
C SER A 97 4.61 27.21 -1.00
N SER A 98 3.38 26.78 -1.33
CA SER A 98 2.97 26.59 -2.73
C SER A 98 2.76 27.89 -3.51
N LYS A 99 2.60 29.02 -2.82
CA LYS A 99 2.43 30.35 -3.44
C LYS A 99 3.73 31.12 -3.58
N ASP A 100 4.80 30.64 -2.96
CA ASP A 100 6.14 31.22 -3.05
C ASP A 100 6.93 30.45 -4.11
N ASP A 101 7.34 31.14 -5.17
CA ASP A 101 8.02 30.53 -6.32
C ASP A 101 9.41 29.97 -5.96
N GLU A 102 10.14 30.61 -5.04
CA GLU A 102 11.47 30.14 -4.66
C GLU A 102 11.40 28.87 -3.80
N ILE A 103 10.48 28.86 -2.83
CA ILE A 103 10.28 27.72 -1.94
C ILE A 103 9.69 26.53 -2.72
N SER A 104 8.68 26.78 -3.55
CA SER A 104 8.05 25.74 -4.36
C SER A 104 9.03 25.11 -5.36
N LEU A 105 9.88 25.91 -6.01
CA LEU A 105 10.93 25.42 -6.91
C LEU A 105 11.94 24.55 -6.16
N THR A 106 12.33 24.95 -4.95
CA THR A 106 13.25 24.18 -4.11
C THR A 106 12.66 22.82 -3.73
N ILE A 107 11.38 22.79 -3.33
CA ILE A 107 10.66 21.55 -3.02
C ILE A 107 10.57 20.66 -4.27
N ALA A 108 10.20 21.23 -5.41
CA ALA A 108 10.07 20.50 -6.67
C ALA A 108 11.40 19.85 -7.11
N LYS A 109 12.52 20.61 -7.04
CA LYS A 109 13.87 20.11 -7.32
C LYS A 109 14.21 18.91 -6.44
N ASN A 110 13.94 19.01 -5.14
CA ASN A 110 14.19 17.92 -4.19
C ASN A 110 13.34 16.68 -4.51
N CYS A 111 12.05 16.85 -4.84
CA CYS A 111 11.19 15.74 -5.24
C CYS A 111 11.68 15.04 -6.52
N ILE A 112 12.10 15.80 -7.54
CA ILE A 112 12.62 15.25 -8.80
C ILE A 112 13.94 14.52 -8.55
N MET A 113 14.87 15.15 -7.82
CA MET A 113 16.16 14.56 -7.47
C MET A 113 15.96 13.23 -6.73
N GLY A 114 15.05 13.17 -5.76
CA GLY A 114 14.70 11.94 -5.05
C GLY A 114 14.12 10.86 -5.97
N LYS A 115 13.22 11.23 -6.91
CA LYS A 115 12.68 10.28 -7.90
C LYS A 115 13.76 9.70 -8.81
N VAL A 116 14.64 10.54 -9.34
CA VAL A 116 15.75 10.13 -10.22
C VAL A 116 16.75 9.26 -9.45
N TYR A 117 17.10 9.66 -8.23
CA TYR A 117 18.00 8.88 -7.37
C TYR A 117 17.43 7.48 -7.08
N ASN A 118 16.16 7.39 -6.69
CA ASN A 118 15.50 6.11 -6.42
C ASN A 118 15.39 5.25 -7.68
N ALA A 119 15.07 5.84 -8.83
CA ALA A 119 15.02 5.12 -10.09
C ALA A 119 16.40 4.56 -10.48
N ARG A 120 17.45 5.38 -10.39
CA ARG A 120 18.84 4.94 -10.61
C ARG A 120 19.23 3.82 -9.65
N TRP A 121 18.88 3.95 -8.37
CA TRP A 121 19.19 2.94 -7.36
C TRP A 121 18.52 1.59 -7.68
N VAL A 122 17.24 1.59 -8.07
CA VAL A 122 16.54 0.36 -8.47
C VAL A 122 17.19 -0.28 -9.70
N LEU A 123 17.60 0.51 -10.69
CA LEU A 123 18.31 -0.01 -11.87
C LEU A 123 19.68 -0.57 -11.51
N VAL A 124 20.48 0.15 -10.72
CA VAL A 124 21.79 -0.29 -10.23
C VAL A 124 21.66 -1.61 -9.47
N GLN A 125 20.72 -1.72 -8.52
CA GLN A 125 20.48 -2.94 -7.74
C GLN A 125 20.07 -4.12 -8.63
N LYS A 126 19.22 -3.90 -9.64
CA LYS A 126 18.76 -4.97 -10.54
C LYS A 126 19.81 -5.41 -11.56
N PHE A 127 20.69 -4.52 -12.02
CA PHE A 127 21.65 -4.80 -13.10
C PHE A 127 23.06 -5.14 -12.61
N LEU A 128 23.56 -4.52 -11.53
CA LEU A 128 24.93 -4.78 -11.04
C LEU A 128 25.03 -6.04 -10.17
N ASN A 129 23.98 -6.38 -9.41
CA ASN A 129 23.96 -7.65 -8.64
C ASN A 129 23.77 -8.89 -9.52
N LYS A 130 23.32 -8.73 -10.77
CA LYS A 130 23.29 -9.83 -11.75
C LYS A 130 24.70 -10.24 -12.16
N TRP A 131 25.61 -9.28 -12.35
CA TRP A 131 27.00 -9.58 -12.72
C TRP A 131 27.76 -10.24 -11.59
N THR A 132 27.53 -9.84 -10.33
CA THR A 132 28.18 -10.49 -9.18
C THR A 132 27.71 -11.92 -9.00
N ILE A 133 26.41 -12.19 -9.14
CA ILE A 133 25.88 -13.57 -9.05
C ILE A 133 26.35 -14.42 -10.25
N PHE A 134 26.39 -13.87 -11.46
CA PHE A 134 26.86 -14.60 -12.65
C PHE A 134 28.37 -14.90 -12.57
N LEU A 135 29.20 -13.95 -12.15
CA LEU A 135 30.64 -14.20 -11.93
C LEU A 135 30.87 -15.21 -10.81
N PHE A 136 30.11 -15.13 -9.71
CA PHE A 136 30.26 -16.07 -8.58
C PHE A 136 29.84 -17.49 -8.98
N CYS A 137 28.75 -17.65 -9.76
CA CYS A 137 28.33 -18.95 -10.27
C CYS A 137 29.33 -19.54 -11.27
N SER A 138 29.94 -18.73 -12.15
CA SER A 138 30.97 -19.21 -13.08
C SER A 138 32.27 -19.61 -12.38
N ILE A 139 32.67 -18.91 -11.31
CA ILE A 139 33.87 -19.27 -10.51
C ILE A 139 33.63 -20.55 -9.71
N LEU A 140 32.44 -20.75 -9.13
CA LEU A 140 32.07 -21.98 -8.43
C LEU A 140 31.90 -23.19 -9.36
N PHE A 141 31.40 -23.01 -10.58
CA PHE A 141 31.31 -24.11 -11.56
C PHE A 141 32.67 -24.52 -12.14
N SER A 142 33.61 -23.58 -12.29
CA SER A 142 34.94 -23.87 -12.84
C SER A 142 35.89 -24.52 -11.82
N SER A 143 35.64 -24.36 -10.52
CA SER A 143 36.42 -25.00 -9.45
C SER A 143 36.01 -26.46 -9.20
N ASN A 144 34.77 -26.84 -9.52
CA ASN A 144 34.26 -28.22 -9.34
C ASN A 144 34.55 -29.18 -10.51
N GLN A 145 35.23 -28.73 -11.57
CA GLN A 145 35.65 -29.57 -12.71
C GLN A 145 37.16 -29.91 -12.72
N LYS A 146 37.92 -29.54 -11.67
CA LYS A 146 39.36 -29.81 -11.59
C LYS A 146 39.76 -30.94 -10.63
N GLU A 147 38.80 -31.68 -10.06
CA GLU A 147 39.05 -32.79 -9.12
C GLU A 147 38.77 -34.19 -9.69
N HIS A 148 38.86 -34.38 -11.01
CA HIS A 148 38.88 -35.71 -11.63
C HIS A 148 40.01 -35.85 -12.64
#